data_AF-A0A2E4B9F0-F1
#
_entry.id   AF-A0A2E4B9F0-F1
#
_cell.length_a   1.000
_cell.length_b   1.000
_cell.length_c   1.000
_cell.angle_alpha   90.00
_cell.angle_beta   90.00
_cell.angle_gamma   90.00
#
_symmetry.space_group_name_H-M   'P 1'
#
loop_
_entity.id
_entity.type
_entity.pdbx_description
1 polymer ?
#
loop_
_entity_poly.entity_id
_entity_poly.type
_entity_poly.pdbx_seq_one_letter_code
_entity_poly.pdbx_strand_id
1 'polypeptide(L)'
;MHEVQPLTGAALLFMNNGVVLAEPCCRGLRQYPRHLLHLFVEDFRGAPSPDGDGLLYRVELFSISPADEQLCWLHECREEHDIPAAQSSTARWMRWLNQA
;
A
#
# COMPACT_ATOMS: atom_id res chain seq x y z
N MET A 1 2.29 1.14 13.60
CA MET A 1 2.27 2.06 12.45
C MET A 1 0.89 1.95 11.80
N HIS A 2 0.37 3.02 11.21
CA HIS A 2 -0.90 2.97 10.49
C HIS A 2 -0.86 3.87 9.26
N GLU A 3 -1.70 3.56 8.28
CA GLU A 3 -2.00 4.41 7.12
C GLU A 3 -3.53 4.63 7.07
N VAL A 4 -3.95 5.78 6.56
CA VAL A 4 -5.37 6.11 6.38
C VAL A 4 -5.58 6.63 4.97
N GLN A 5 -6.55 6.07 4.25
CA GLN A 5 -6.94 6.56 2.95
C GLN A 5 -7.92 7.72 3.12
N PRO A 6 -7.57 8.96 2.74
CA PRO A 6 -8.35 10.14 3.07
C PRO A 6 -9.73 10.16 2.38
N LEU A 7 -9.85 9.54 1.21
CA LEU A 7 -11.09 9.53 0.42
C LEU A 7 -12.12 8.54 0.97
N THR A 8 -11.69 7.36 1.42
CA THR A 8 -12.58 6.27 1.83
C THR A 8 -12.69 6.14 3.35
N GLY A 9 -11.75 6.72 4.10
CA GLY A 9 -11.58 6.48 5.52
C GLY A 9 -11.10 5.06 5.85
N ALA A 10 -10.73 4.26 4.84
CA ALA A 10 -10.09 2.97 5.08
C ALA A 10 -8.79 3.17 5.84
N ALA A 11 -8.46 2.24 6.73
CA ALA A 11 -7.26 2.29 7.54
C ALA A 11 -6.52 0.95 7.49
N LEU A 12 -5.21 1.03 7.35
CA LEU A 12 -4.33 -0.12 7.38
C LEU A 12 -3.47 -0.06 8.64
N LEU A 13 -3.69 -1.02 9.54
CA LEU A 13 -3.01 -1.12 10.82
C LEU A 13 -1.89 -2.16 10.73
N PHE A 14 -0.65 -1.75 11.04
CA PHE A 14 0.51 -2.63 10.99
C PHE A 14 0.79 -3.22 12.38
N MET A 15 0.63 -4.54 12.49
CA MET A 15 0.81 -5.34 13.70
C MET A 15 2.15 -6.10 13.67
N ASN A 16 2.44 -6.91 14.69
CA ASN A 16 3.70 -7.68 14.72
C ASN A 16 3.73 -8.81 13.66
N ASN A 17 2.58 -9.43 13.37
CA ASN A 17 2.54 -10.63 12.50
C ASN A 17 1.77 -10.41 11.19
N GLY A 18 1.37 -9.18 10.89
CA GLY A 18 0.56 -8.88 9.71
C GLY A 18 -0.06 -7.50 9.75
N VAL A 19 -0.92 -7.22 8.78
CA VAL A 19 -1.71 -5.99 8.72
C VAL A 19 -3.19 -6.30 8.92
N VAL A 20 -3.91 -5.33 9.47
CA VAL A 20 -5.37 -5.35 9.58
C VAL A 20 -5.93 -4.21 8.75
N LEU A 21 -6.76 -4.56 7.76
CA LEU A 21 -7.52 -3.62 6.95
C LEU A 21 -8.89 -3.39 7.60
N ALA A 22 -9.16 -2.13 7.94
CA ALA A 22 -10.45 -1.66 8.43
C ALA A 22 -11.06 -0.75 7.36
N GLU A 23 -12.20 -1.13 6.80
CA GLU A 23 -12.93 -0.30 5.85
C GLU A 23 -14.27 0.15 6.44
N PRO A 24 -14.57 1.46 6.50
CA PRO A 24 -15.80 1.97 7.09
C PRO A 24 -17.08 1.41 6.45
N CYS A 25 -17.02 1.06 5.16
CA CYS A 25 -18.14 0.50 4.41
C CYS A 25 -18.32 -1.01 4.59
N CYS A 26 -17.33 -1.72 5.14
CA CYS A 26 -17.36 -3.17 5.31
C CYS A 26 -17.72 -3.56 6.75
N ARG A 27 -18.54 -4.60 6.90
CA ARG A 27 -18.86 -5.18 8.21
C ARG A 27 -17.77 -6.16 8.63
N GLY A 28 -16.58 -5.67 8.95
CA GLY A 28 -15.51 -6.51 9.48
C GLY A 28 -14.11 -5.92 9.37
N LEU A 29 -13.17 -6.59 10.02
CA LEU A 29 -11.74 -6.36 9.89
C LEU A 29 -11.14 -7.54 9.13
N ARG A 30 -10.29 -7.27 8.14
CA ARG A 30 -9.58 -8.32 7.40
C ARG A 30 -8.11 -8.31 7.78
N GLN A 31 -7.55 -9.48 8.03
CA GLN A 31 -6.17 -9.63 8.47
C GLN A 31 -5.34 -10.34 7.39
N TYR A 32 -4.16 -9.80 7.11
CA TYR A 32 -3.22 -10.35 6.14
C TYR A 32 -1.89 -10.66 6.83
N PRO A 33 -1.45 -11.93 6.86
CA PRO A 33 -0.19 -12.32 7.48
C PRO A 33 1.02 -11.64 6.84
N ARG A 34 2.01 -11.22 7.65
CA ARG A 34 3.18 -10.47 7.16
C ARG A 34 3.94 -11.22 6.07
N HIS A 35 4.11 -12.54 6.22
CA HIS A 35 4.85 -13.38 5.28
C HIS A 35 4.13 -13.58 3.92
N LEU A 36 2.89 -13.12 3.79
CA LEU A 36 2.10 -13.13 2.54
C LEU A 36 1.94 -11.73 1.95
N LEU A 37 2.63 -10.71 2.51
CA LEU A 37 2.60 -9.36 1.97
C LEU A 37 3.70 -9.18 0.94
N HIS A 38 3.33 -8.60 -0.19
CA HIS A 38 4.22 -8.18 -1.24
C HIS A 38 4.22 -6.66 -1.32
N LEU A 39 5.40 -6.08 -1.56
CA LEU A 39 5.55 -4.64 -1.81
C LEU A 39 6.06 -4.45 -3.23
N PHE A 40 5.30 -3.72 -4.04
CA PHE A 40 5.69 -3.32 -5.38
C PHE A 40 5.98 -1.82 -5.39
N VAL A 41 7.07 -1.43 -6.06
CA VAL A 41 7.51 -0.03 -6.20
C VAL A 41 7.88 0.19 -7.66
N GLU A 42 7.23 1.16 -8.30
CA GLU A 42 7.43 1.51 -9.69
C GLU A 42 7.66 3.02 -9.81
N ASP A 43 8.72 3.41 -10.53
CA ASP A 43 9.12 4.80 -10.74
C ASP A 43 9.18 5.08 -12.24
N PHE A 44 8.24 5.90 -12.71
CA PHE A 44 8.02 6.18 -14.13
C PHE A 44 8.63 7.51 -14.57
N ARG A 45 9.36 8.22 -13.69
CA ARG A 45 10.01 9.49 -14.05
C ARG A 45 11.09 9.33 -15.12
N GLY A 46 11.75 8.17 -15.18
CA GLY A 46 12.78 7.85 -16.17
C GLY A 46 12.24 7.15 -17.43
N ALA A 47 11.07 6.52 -17.33
CA ALA A 47 10.41 5.81 -18.42
C ALA A 47 8.89 5.91 -18.20
N PRO A 48 8.14 6.59 -19.09
CA PRO A 48 6.70 6.82 -18.90
C PRO A 48 5.91 5.54 -18.63
N SER A 49 4.81 5.68 -17.88
CA SER A 49 3.89 4.57 -17.65
C SER A 49 3.38 4.01 -18.99
N PRO A 50 3.27 2.67 -19.14
CA PRO A 50 2.80 2.07 -20.38
C PRO A 50 1.36 2.48 -20.74
N ASP A 51 0.57 2.86 -19.74
CA ASP A 51 -0.83 3.26 -19.89
C ASP A 51 -1.01 4.71 -20.34
N GLY A 52 0.06 5.53 -20.35
CA GLY A 52 0.01 6.92 -20.80
C GLY A 52 -0.85 7.84 -19.92
N ASP A 53 -1.11 7.44 -18.68
CA ASP A 53 -2.03 8.10 -17.74
C ASP A 53 -1.38 9.21 -16.89
N GLY A 54 -0.10 9.52 -17.15
CA GLY A 54 0.67 10.51 -16.40
C GLY A 54 1.13 10.04 -15.02
N LEU A 55 1.04 8.75 -14.72
CA LEU A 55 1.58 8.17 -13.49
C LEU A 55 3.10 8.35 -13.42
N LEU A 56 3.59 8.91 -12.32
CA LEU A 56 5.02 9.18 -12.09
C LEU A 56 5.63 8.21 -11.08
N TYR A 57 4.84 7.77 -10.10
CA TYR A 57 5.29 6.87 -9.05
C TYR A 57 4.12 6.04 -8.53
N ARG A 58 4.37 4.76 -8.28
CA ARG A 58 3.38 3.84 -7.71
C ARG A 58 4.04 2.97 -6.64
N VAL A 59 3.38 2.86 -5.50
CA VAL A 59 3.72 1.89 -4.46
C VAL A 59 2.47 1.13 -4.05
N GLU A 60 2.58 -0.19 -4.02
CA GLU A 60 1.47 -1.08 -3.69
C GLU A 60 1.90 -2.10 -2.64
N LEU A 61 1.14 -2.18 -1.54
CA LEU A 61 1.17 -3.31 -0.62
C LEU A 61 0.03 -4.27 -0.98
N PHE A 62 0.41 -5.50 -1.35
CA PHE A 62 -0.50 -6.49 -1.89
C PHE A 62 -0.49 -7.78 -1.05
N SER A 63 -1.66 -8.41 -0.91
CA SER A 63 -1.79 -9.78 -0.38
C SER A 63 -3.10 -10.40 -0.85
N ILE A 64 -3.14 -11.72 -0.89
CA ILE A 64 -4.37 -12.48 -1.14
C ILE A 64 -4.57 -13.48 0.01
N SER A 65 -5.75 -13.46 0.60
CA SER A 65 -6.11 -14.43 1.63
C SER A 65 -6.54 -15.76 0.99
N PRO A 66 -6.50 -16.89 1.74
CA PRO A 66 -7.04 -18.17 1.25
C PRO A 66 -8.54 -18.15 0.91
N ALA A 67 -9.26 -17.10 1.32
CA ALA A 67 -10.68 -16.89 0.98
C ALA A 67 -10.86 -15.95 -0.22
N ASP A 68 -9.82 -15.78 -1.04
CA ASP A 68 -9.74 -14.86 -2.20
C ASP A 68 -9.99 -13.38 -1.86
N GLU A 69 -9.85 -13.00 -0.59
CA GLU A 69 -9.91 -11.59 -0.21
C GLU A 69 -8.56 -10.92 -0.52
N GLN A 70 -8.60 -9.81 -1.26
CA GLN A 70 -7.39 -9.10 -1.65
C GLN A 70 -7.15 -7.87 -0.78
N LEU A 71 -5.89 -7.70 -0.36
CA LEU A 71 -5.36 -6.41 0.06
C LEU A 71 -4.71 -5.76 -1.16
N CYS A 72 -5.17 -4.58 -1.53
CA CYS A 72 -4.54 -3.71 -2.52
C CYS A 72 -4.46 -2.30 -1.93
N TRP A 73 -3.37 -2.02 -1.21
CA TRP A 73 -3.13 -0.72 -0.60
C TRP A 73 -2.14 0.07 -1.45
N LEU A 74 -2.64 1.11 -2.12
CA LEU A 74 -1.97 1.77 -3.22
C LEU A 74 -1.75 3.26 -2.95
N HIS A 75 -0.55 3.77 -3.24
CA HIS A 75 -0.32 5.19 -3.46
C HIS A 75 0.18 5.42 -4.87
N GLU A 76 -0.52 6.28 -5.60
CA GLU A 76 -0.15 6.75 -6.93
C GLU A 76 0.14 8.24 -6.87
N CYS A 77 1.22 8.66 -7.54
CA CYS A 77 1.56 10.06 -7.69
C CYS A 77 1.50 10.42 -9.18
N ARG A 78 0.72 11.45 -9.51
CA ARG A 78 0.68 12.08 -10.83
C ARG A 78 1.39 13.43 -10.86
N GLU A 79 1.75 13.95 -9.68
CA GLU A 79 2.56 15.15 -9.54
C GLU A 79 3.87 14.83 -8.80
N GLU A 80 4.98 15.42 -9.25
CA GLU A 80 6.30 15.14 -8.67
C GLU A 80 6.38 15.48 -7.18
N HIS A 81 5.62 16.49 -6.75
CA HIS A 81 5.65 16.98 -5.38
C HIS A 81 5.01 16.00 -4.37
N ASP A 82 4.21 15.04 -4.84
CA ASP A 82 3.60 13.98 -4.01
C ASP A 82 4.57 12.82 -3.72
N ILE A 83 5.57 12.64 -4.58
CA ILE A 83 6.50 11.49 -4.55
C ILE A 83 7.26 11.38 -3.21
N PRO A 84 7.79 12.46 -2.59
CA PRO A 84 8.47 12.35 -1.31
C PRO A 84 7.60 11.77 -0.18
N ALA A 85 6.30 12.08 -0.18
CA ALA A 85 5.37 11.53 0.80
C ALA A 85 5.15 10.02 0.57
N ALA A 86 4.95 9.60 -0.69
CA ALA A 86 4.82 8.19 -1.04
C ALA A 86 6.10 7.39 -0.73
N GLN A 87 7.28 7.94 -1.03
CA GLN A 87 8.57 7.34 -0.69
C GLN A 87 8.76 7.21 0.83
N SER A 88 8.31 8.21 1.60
CA SER A 88 8.34 8.15 3.07
C SER A 88 7.47 7.02 3.61
N SER A 89 6.26 6.84 3.08
CA SER A 89 5.39 5.69 3.43
C SER A 89 6.05 4.37 3.05
N THR A 90 6.55 4.26 1.81
CA THR A 90 7.26 3.09 1.30
C THR A 90 8.42 2.68 2.20
N ALA A 91 9.25 3.64 2.63
CA ALA A 91 10.37 3.39 3.53
C ALA A 91 9.93 2.84 4.90
N ARG A 92 8.81 3.36 5.45
CA ARG A 92 8.25 2.84 6.71
C ARG A 92 7.73 1.41 6.54
N TRP A 93 7.06 1.12 5.43
CA TRP A 93 6.54 -0.22 5.14
C TRP A 93 7.66 -1.23 4.91
N MET A 94 8.68 -0.87 4.12
CA MET A 94 9.88 -1.69 3.93
C MET A 94 10.56 -1.99 5.26
N ARG A 95 10.72 -1.00 6.13
CA ARG A 95 11.29 -1.21 7.45
C ARG A 95 10.47 -2.22 8.26
N TRP A 96 9.15 -2.08 8.28
CA TRP A 96 8.27 -2.98 9.02
C TRP A 96 8.24 -4.41 8.45
N LEU A 97 8.22 -4.56 7.13
CA LEU A 97 8.27 -5.87 6.47
C LEU A 97 9.56 -6.63 6.80
N ASN A 98 10.67 -5.91 6.94
CA ASN A 98 12.00 -6.47 7.22
C ASN A 98 12.35 -6.53 8.72
N GLN A 99 11.42 -6.19 9.64
CA GLN A 99 11.64 -6.38 11.07
C GLN A 99 11.57 -7.86 11.42
N ALA A 100 12.67 -8.39 11.96
CA ALA A 100 12.78 -9.73 12.54
C ALA A 100 12.09 -9.83 13.89
#